data_AF-A0AAE0GKH9-F1
#
_entry.id   AF-A0AAE0GKH9-F1
#
_cell.length_a   1.000
_cell.length_b   1.000
_cell.length_c   1.000
_cell.angle_alpha   90.00
_cell.angle_beta   90.00
_cell.angle_gamma   90.00
#
_symmetry.space_group_name_H-M   'P 1'
#
loop_
_entity.id
_entity.type
_entity.pdbx_description
1 polymer ?
#
loop_
_entity_poly.entity_id
_entity_poly.type
_entity_poly.pdbx_seq_one_letter_code
_entity_poly.pdbx_strand_id
1 'polypeptide(L)'
;VRPVTSEIELQNLDQLPPENIRPEFTRGVEELMRITLQSTAPKRWRHSGHRGSVSTLTGPACAGLAESYVKSINEGVVPVISSAWNMLAETQCQNAVQYAANVYRRRFGPPAACSEEELVAEHQEALSCALEEFAKMAMGSTDLQLQFEGKLRVQLEEEFQTHKTTVFQQSASANSRLLHDAEARLGQAGAGSTAAHLMAVINDQIKRYKTEASGPEKGTQLADFLQRVLEVRVGPRFVRQDKLLAEKTVEVKSLLEEVERLSASEHAAEERCRRLQEQLSSLDATYQIARHEQTATAKEKAELAERQRKAEREKEQLKHETKQLQEDKEQTEQTLQQSQRQEAAARQKMRLAEEERAKAESLAKQEHAKLAKYAEQEQLLNQFNQVAEQVFQLQRPMTEVMGDLINGAIPAASAASMDDTDDAAMEEPTPPTGDSKKRPRSQTPPSSSKPKRVQPGASAASTPPSQSGSKPPASGSAGGSTGKPPKTELPKMDVIKNELMILGIWEKGMTASRMKELYKKECM
;
A
#
# COMPACT_ATOMS: atom_id res chain seq x y z
N VAL A 1 85.92 -98.08 41.81
CA VAL A 1 86.10 -99.47 41.30
C VAL A 1 86.69 -99.37 39.90
N ARG A 2 87.50 -100.32 39.42
CA ARG A 2 87.91 -100.37 38.00
C ARG A 2 86.74 -100.91 37.14
N PRO A 3 86.54 -100.48 35.89
CA PRO A 3 85.43 -100.96 35.05
C PRO A 3 85.48 -102.46 34.78
N VAL A 4 86.68 -102.96 34.51
CA VAL A 4 87.01 -104.34 34.14
C VAL A 4 88.33 -104.76 34.83
N THR A 5 88.66 -106.05 34.79
CA THR A 5 89.85 -106.59 35.48
C THR A 5 91.05 -106.73 34.56
N SER A 6 90.86 -107.02 33.27
CA SER A 6 91.95 -107.10 32.29
C SER A 6 92.38 -105.71 31.81
N GLU A 7 93.70 -105.50 31.66
CA GLU A 7 94.23 -104.26 31.09
C GLU A 7 93.92 -104.14 29.58
N ILE A 8 93.81 -105.27 28.88
CA ILE A 8 93.48 -105.32 27.44
C ILE A 8 92.02 -104.91 27.21
N GLU A 9 91.11 -105.36 28.09
CA GLU A 9 89.71 -104.92 28.11
C GLU A 9 89.63 -103.43 28.46
N LEU A 10 90.41 -102.95 29.43
CA LEU A 10 90.39 -101.56 29.86
C LEU A 10 90.84 -100.57 28.78
N GLN A 11 91.69 -100.99 27.84
CA GLN A 11 92.12 -100.20 26.69
C GLN A 11 91.04 -100.10 25.58
N ASN A 12 90.06 -101.00 25.56
CA ASN A 12 89.00 -101.08 24.54
C ASN A 12 87.59 -100.95 25.19
N LEU A 13 87.50 -100.17 26.26
CA LEU A 13 86.31 -100.04 27.10
C LEU A 13 85.11 -99.40 26.39
N ASP A 14 85.36 -98.66 25.32
CA ASP A 14 84.37 -98.05 24.42
C ASP A 14 83.63 -99.09 23.54
N GLN A 15 84.24 -100.26 23.31
CA GLN A 15 83.72 -101.34 22.46
C GLN A 15 83.18 -102.53 23.26
N LEU A 16 83.36 -102.54 24.58
CA LEU A 16 82.88 -103.63 25.44
C LEU A 16 81.36 -103.49 25.72
N PRO A 17 80.60 -104.60 25.62
CA PRO A 17 79.18 -104.59 25.93
C PRO A 17 78.97 -104.41 27.45
N PRO A 18 77.90 -103.71 27.89
CA PRO A 18 77.74 -103.28 29.27
C PRO A 18 77.63 -104.42 30.28
N GLU A 19 77.25 -105.63 29.83
CA GLU A 19 77.19 -106.85 30.64
C GLU A 19 78.57 -107.35 31.09
N ASN A 20 79.64 -106.99 30.36
CA ASN A 20 81.03 -107.30 30.72
C ASN A 20 81.63 -106.26 31.70
N ILE A 21 80.95 -105.14 31.94
CA ILE A 21 81.39 -104.09 32.86
C ILE A 21 80.93 -104.45 34.28
N ARG A 22 81.81 -104.28 35.26
CA ARG A 22 81.52 -104.63 36.66
C ARG A 22 80.30 -103.87 37.21
N PRO A 23 79.31 -104.54 37.82
CA PRO A 23 78.08 -103.89 38.27
C PRO A 23 78.31 -102.84 39.38
N GLU A 24 79.37 -102.97 40.19
CA GLU A 24 79.71 -101.92 41.17
C GLU A 24 80.29 -100.66 40.52
N PHE A 25 80.88 -100.77 39.31
CA PHE A 25 81.31 -99.62 38.52
C PHE A 25 80.10 -99.01 37.80
N THR A 26 79.28 -99.80 37.11
CA THR A 26 78.08 -99.33 36.41
C THR A 26 77.15 -98.55 37.34
N ARG A 27 76.79 -99.14 38.51
CA ARG A 27 76.00 -98.45 39.55
C ARG A 27 76.67 -97.19 40.08
N GLY A 28 78.01 -97.14 40.11
CA GLY A 28 78.78 -95.96 40.50
C GLY A 28 78.73 -94.84 39.46
N VAL A 29 78.71 -95.18 38.17
CA VAL A 29 78.54 -94.23 37.06
C VAL A 29 77.09 -93.75 36.98
N GLU A 30 76.10 -94.64 37.14
CA GLU A 30 74.68 -94.28 37.23
C GLU A 30 74.41 -93.29 38.37
N GLU A 31 74.95 -93.56 39.56
CA GLU A 31 74.82 -92.67 40.72
C GLU A 31 75.54 -91.34 40.51
N LEU A 32 76.73 -91.34 39.91
CA LEU A 32 77.44 -90.12 39.53
C LEU A 32 76.64 -89.31 38.51
N MET A 33 76.11 -89.93 37.46
CA MET A 33 75.25 -89.28 36.47
C MET A 33 73.98 -88.72 37.10
N ARG A 34 73.31 -89.48 37.99
CA ARG A 34 72.14 -89.03 38.73
C ARG A 34 72.46 -87.79 39.58
N ILE A 35 73.53 -87.84 40.38
CA ILE A 35 73.99 -86.71 41.20
C ILE A 35 74.31 -85.51 40.32
N THR A 36 75.09 -85.68 39.24
CA THR A 36 75.46 -84.59 38.34
C THR A 36 74.23 -83.96 37.70
N LEU A 37 73.35 -84.75 37.07
CA LEU A 37 72.16 -84.22 36.38
C LEU A 37 71.14 -83.59 37.33
N GLN A 38 71.04 -84.05 38.58
CA GLN A 38 70.14 -83.47 39.59
C GLN A 38 70.73 -82.25 40.33
N SER A 39 72.07 -82.09 40.37
CA SER A 39 72.74 -80.96 41.05
C SER A 39 73.27 -79.87 40.11
N THR A 40 73.36 -80.13 38.80
CA THR A 40 73.85 -79.13 37.82
C THR A 40 72.82 -78.03 37.61
N ALA A 41 72.95 -76.94 38.36
CA ALA A 41 72.22 -75.71 38.09
C ALA A 41 72.68 -75.06 36.76
N PRO A 42 71.80 -74.33 36.04
CA PRO A 42 72.19 -73.52 34.90
C PRO A 42 73.36 -72.59 35.23
N LYS A 43 74.26 -72.38 34.26
CA LYS A 43 75.38 -71.44 34.41
C LYS A 43 74.82 -70.05 34.67
N ARG A 44 75.24 -69.42 35.76
CA ARG A 44 74.73 -68.12 36.22
C ARG A 44 75.86 -67.13 36.39
N TRP A 45 75.57 -65.86 36.12
CA TRP A 45 76.46 -64.73 36.38
C TRP A 45 75.92 -63.87 37.53
N ARG A 46 76.80 -63.19 38.24
CA ARG A 46 76.45 -62.28 39.33
C ARG A 46 77.25 -60.99 39.15
N HIS A 47 76.56 -59.88 38.87
CA HIS A 47 77.17 -58.56 38.92
C HIS A 47 77.57 -58.21 40.36
N SER A 48 78.70 -57.50 40.52
CA SER A 48 79.21 -57.01 41.80
C SER A 48 78.48 -55.75 42.32
N GLY A 49 77.49 -55.22 41.58
CA GLY A 49 76.91 -53.90 41.83
C GLY A 49 75.85 -53.84 42.94
N HIS A 50 74.82 -54.69 42.90
CA HIS A 50 73.66 -54.60 43.79
C HIS A 50 73.00 -55.96 44.11
N ARG A 51 72.08 -55.97 45.08
CA ARG A 51 71.48 -57.19 45.63
C ARG A 51 70.66 -57.97 44.59
N GLY A 52 70.97 -59.26 44.44
CA GLY A 52 69.99 -60.29 44.10
C GLY A 52 69.83 -60.67 42.63
N SER A 53 70.08 -59.80 41.66
CA SER A 53 69.96 -60.17 40.24
C SER A 53 71.08 -61.14 39.83
N VAL A 54 70.68 -62.38 39.51
CA VAL A 54 71.58 -63.48 39.11
C VAL A 54 71.07 -64.05 37.79
N SER A 55 71.49 -63.45 36.68
CA SER A 55 71.07 -63.84 35.34
C SER A 55 71.62 -65.21 34.95
N THR A 56 70.80 -66.02 34.29
CA THR A 56 71.23 -67.27 33.66
C THR A 56 71.93 -66.95 32.34
N LEU A 57 73.08 -67.59 32.10
CA LEU A 57 73.85 -67.42 30.88
C LEU A 57 73.15 -68.18 29.73
N THR A 58 72.62 -67.44 28.77
CA THR A 58 72.00 -68.01 27.56
C THR A 58 73.05 -68.55 26.59
N GLY A 59 72.66 -69.40 25.63
CA GLY A 59 73.55 -69.92 24.59
C GLY A 59 74.33 -68.82 23.84
N PRO A 60 73.67 -67.79 23.28
CA PRO A 60 74.35 -66.67 22.63
C PRO A 60 75.28 -65.88 23.56
N ALA A 61 74.92 -65.70 24.83
CA ALA A 61 75.78 -65.05 25.81
C ALA A 61 77.03 -65.88 26.14
N CYS A 62 76.88 -67.21 26.22
CA CYS A 62 78.00 -68.14 26.40
C CYS A 62 78.95 -68.13 25.18
N ALA A 63 78.40 -68.09 23.97
CA ALA A 63 79.17 -67.99 22.74
C ALA A 63 79.99 -66.68 22.67
N GLY A 64 79.36 -65.53 22.95
CA GLY A 64 80.05 -64.23 22.97
C GLY A 64 81.14 -64.12 24.05
N LEU A 65 80.95 -64.75 25.22
CA LEU A 65 82.03 -64.87 26.22
C LEU A 65 83.18 -65.75 25.71
N ALA A 66 82.87 -66.90 25.09
CA ALA A 66 83.90 -67.78 24.54
C ALA A 66 84.71 -67.10 23.43
N GLU A 67 84.04 -66.41 22.51
CA GLU A 67 84.68 -65.58 21.47
C GLU A 67 85.57 -64.50 22.08
N SER A 68 85.06 -63.71 23.04
CA SER A 68 85.83 -62.66 23.70
C SER A 68 87.06 -63.20 24.43
N TYR A 69 86.97 -64.36 25.10
CA TYR A 69 88.11 -64.95 25.81
C TYR A 69 89.14 -65.56 24.86
N VAL A 70 88.70 -66.29 23.82
CA VAL A 70 89.60 -66.84 22.79
C VAL A 70 90.31 -65.70 22.04
N LYS A 71 89.60 -64.62 21.73
CA LYS A 71 90.19 -63.42 21.14
C LYS A 71 91.30 -62.83 22.00
N SER A 72 91.05 -62.56 23.29
CA SER A 72 92.10 -62.03 24.18
C SER A 72 93.31 -62.96 24.30
N ILE A 73 93.09 -64.28 24.39
CA ILE A 73 94.18 -65.28 24.42
C ILE A 73 95.03 -65.21 23.14
N ASN A 74 94.37 -65.15 21.96
CA ASN A 74 95.05 -65.05 20.67
C ASN A 74 95.78 -63.70 20.48
N GLU A 75 95.30 -62.64 21.13
CA GLU A 75 95.95 -61.31 21.19
C GLU A 75 97.09 -61.26 22.23
N GLY A 76 97.36 -62.35 22.96
CA GLY A 76 98.42 -62.45 23.97
C GLY A 76 98.06 -61.80 25.32
N VAL A 77 96.78 -61.49 25.55
CA VAL A 77 96.26 -60.78 26.72
C VAL A 77 95.50 -61.72 27.65
N VAL A 78 95.71 -61.61 28.96
CA VAL A 78 94.94 -62.36 29.96
C VAL A 78 93.46 -61.94 29.91
N PRO A 79 92.49 -62.85 29.66
CA PRO A 79 91.09 -62.47 29.53
C PRO A 79 90.52 -61.86 30.83
N VAL A 80 90.02 -60.62 30.73
CA VAL A 80 89.41 -59.91 31.85
C VAL A 80 87.89 -60.13 31.83
N ILE A 81 87.39 -60.85 32.84
CA ILE A 81 85.98 -61.29 32.93
C ILE A 81 85.00 -60.11 32.89
N SER A 82 85.34 -58.98 33.53
CA SER A 82 84.47 -57.80 33.61
C SER A 82 84.35 -57.03 32.29
N SER A 83 85.43 -56.88 31.51
CA SER A 83 85.36 -56.18 30.22
C SER A 83 84.64 -57.01 29.16
N ALA A 84 84.92 -58.32 29.10
CA ALA A 84 84.20 -59.25 28.23
C ALA A 84 82.69 -59.26 28.51
N TRP A 85 82.29 -59.27 29.79
CA TRP A 85 80.88 -59.22 30.15
C TRP A 85 80.23 -57.85 29.87
N ASN A 86 80.91 -56.72 30.13
CA ASN A 86 80.37 -55.39 29.84
C ASN A 86 80.15 -55.18 28.33
N MET A 87 81.14 -55.54 27.50
CA MET A 87 81.03 -55.47 26.04
C MET A 87 79.90 -56.36 25.50
N LEU A 88 79.72 -57.55 26.08
CA LEU A 88 78.61 -58.44 25.75
C LEU A 88 77.26 -57.84 26.19
N ALA A 89 77.18 -57.26 27.38
CA ALA A 89 75.96 -56.63 27.91
C ALA A 89 75.53 -55.41 27.06
N GLU A 90 76.48 -54.57 26.65
CA GLU A 90 76.28 -53.47 25.70
C GLU A 90 75.77 -53.98 24.35
N THR A 91 76.44 -54.97 23.77
CA THR A 91 76.05 -55.59 22.49
C THR A 91 74.64 -56.17 22.54
N GLN A 92 74.30 -56.86 23.63
CA GLN A 92 72.99 -57.51 23.79
C GLN A 92 71.88 -56.50 24.11
N CYS A 93 72.16 -55.42 24.86
CA CYS A 93 71.23 -54.29 24.97
C CYS A 93 71.01 -53.59 23.62
N GLN A 94 72.05 -53.41 22.81
CA GLN A 94 71.92 -52.81 21.48
C GLN A 94 71.09 -53.71 20.53
N ASN A 95 71.28 -55.03 20.58
CA ASN A 95 70.43 -56.00 19.88
C ASN A 95 68.98 -55.96 20.38
N ALA A 96 68.77 -55.84 21.69
CA ALA A 96 67.44 -55.72 22.30
C ALA A 96 66.71 -54.44 21.84
N VAL A 97 67.41 -53.29 21.75
CA VAL A 97 66.83 -52.04 21.19
C VAL A 97 66.41 -52.23 19.73
N GLN A 98 67.27 -52.85 18.89
CA GLN A 98 66.94 -53.09 17.48
C GLN A 98 65.76 -54.06 17.32
N TYR A 99 65.69 -55.12 18.14
CA TYR A 99 64.56 -56.05 18.14
C TYR A 99 63.27 -55.37 18.62
N ALA A 100 63.31 -54.63 19.73
CA ALA A 100 62.17 -53.89 20.26
C ALA A 100 61.63 -52.85 19.27
N ALA A 101 62.49 -52.10 18.58
CA ALA A 101 62.08 -51.17 17.54
C ALA A 101 61.45 -51.87 16.32
N ASN A 102 61.90 -53.09 16.00
CA ASN A 102 61.26 -53.93 14.98
C ASN A 102 59.91 -54.52 15.44
N VAL A 103 59.71 -54.74 16.74
CA VAL A 103 58.40 -55.10 17.33
C VAL A 103 57.45 -53.90 17.29
N TYR A 104 57.91 -52.71 17.69
CA TYR A 104 57.15 -51.46 17.59
C TYR A 104 56.64 -51.24 16.16
N ARG A 105 57.55 -51.23 15.16
CA ARG A 105 57.20 -51.05 13.72
C ARG A 105 56.39 -52.20 13.09
N ARG A 106 56.07 -53.26 13.83
CA ARG A 106 55.12 -54.31 13.42
C ARG A 106 53.74 -54.16 14.08
N ARG A 107 53.67 -53.58 15.28
CA ARG A 107 52.40 -53.29 15.98
C ARG A 107 51.84 -51.94 15.52
N PHE A 108 52.66 -50.90 15.60
CA PHE A 108 52.36 -49.56 15.12
C PHE A 108 52.29 -49.54 13.58
N GLY A 109 51.07 -49.61 13.06
CA GLY A 109 50.78 -49.92 11.66
C GLY A 109 51.02 -48.79 10.65
N PRO A 110 50.65 -49.00 9.37
CA PRO A 110 50.64 -47.94 8.35
C PRO A 110 49.61 -46.84 8.68
N PRO A 111 49.78 -45.62 8.12
CA PRO A 111 48.93 -44.47 8.45
C PRO A 111 47.47 -44.69 8.05
N ALA A 112 46.65 -45.08 9.03
CA ALA A 112 45.20 -45.13 8.92
C ALA A 112 44.58 -43.74 9.19
N ALA A 113 43.36 -43.52 8.72
CA ALA A 113 42.64 -42.24 8.82
C ALA A 113 42.02 -41.99 10.22
N CYS A 114 42.79 -42.25 11.28
CA CYS A 114 42.35 -42.22 12.67
C CYS A 114 42.31 -40.80 13.25
N SER A 115 41.68 -40.67 14.43
CA SER A 115 41.83 -39.52 15.32
C SER A 115 43.21 -39.48 15.99
N GLU A 116 43.55 -38.33 16.58
CA GLU A 116 44.77 -38.17 17.38
C GLU A 116 44.74 -39.05 18.65
N GLU A 117 43.56 -39.24 19.24
CA GLU A 117 43.35 -40.07 20.44
C GLU A 117 43.65 -41.55 20.15
N GLU A 118 43.11 -42.08 19.05
CA GLU A 118 43.38 -43.45 18.59
C GLU A 118 44.86 -43.67 18.22
N LEU A 119 45.50 -42.67 17.57
CA LEU A 119 46.91 -42.75 17.19
C LEU A 119 47.83 -42.75 18.42
N VAL A 120 47.50 -41.98 19.47
CA VAL A 120 48.21 -42.01 20.76
C VAL A 120 47.98 -43.34 21.49
N ALA A 121 46.79 -43.92 21.44
CA ALA A 121 46.49 -45.21 22.06
C ALA A 121 47.28 -46.37 21.42
N GLU A 122 47.28 -46.48 20.09
CA GLU A 122 48.05 -47.50 19.36
C GLU A 122 49.57 -47.31 19.56
N HIS A 123 50.06 -46.07 19.64
CA HIS A 123 51.45 -45.80 20.03
C HIS A 123 51.77 -46.31 21.45
N GLN A 124 50.90 -46.05 22.43
CA GLN A 124 51.13 -46.50 23.81
C GLN A 124 51.14 -48.04 23.93
N GLU A 125 50.24 -48.73 23.21
CA GLU A 125 50.24 -50.20 23.18
C GLU A 125 51.52 -50.74 22.50
N ALA A 126 51.87 -50.24 21.31
CA ALA A 126 53.09 -50.64 20.60
C ALA A 126 54.37 -50.35 21.40
N LEU A 127 54.43 -49.22 22.10
CA LEU A 127 55.54 -48.84 22.99
C LEU A 127 55.64 -49.78 24.19
N SER A 128 54.51 -50.15 24.82
CA SER A 128 54.52 -51.09 25.95
C SER A 128 55.03 -52.48 25.52
N CYS A 129 54.54 -53.02 24.39
CA CYS A 129 55.02 -54.28 23.85
C CYS A 129 56.52 -54.23 23.49
N ALA A 130 57.00 -53.14 22.90
CA ALA A 130 58.42 -52.97 22.59
C ALA A 130 59.31 -52.92 23.85
N LEU A 131 58.86 -52.22 24.91
CA LEU A 131 59.58 -52.13 26.18
C LEU A 131 59.60 -53.48 26.93
N GLU A 132 58.53 -54.26 26.87
CA GLU A 132 58.53 -55.62 27.42
C GLU A 132 59.51 -56.56 26.69
N GLU A 133 59.53 -56.52 25.34
CA GLU A 133 60.49 -57.32 24.56
C GLU A 133 61.93 -56.87 24.78
N PHE A 134 62.18 -55.56 24.94
CA PHE A 134 63.48 -55.06 25.40
C PHE A 134 63.84 -55.63 26.78
N ALA A 135 62.94 -55.57 27.76
CA ALA A 135 63.19 -56.06 29.13
C ALA A 135 63.45 -57.58 29.20
N LYS A 136 62.86 -58.36 28.28
CA LYS A 136 63.11 -59.82 28.14
C LYS A 136 64.49 -60.13 27.58
N MET A 137 65.11 -59.24 26.81
CA MET A 137 66.40 -59.45 26.12
C MET A 137 67.59 -58.69 26.73
N ALA A 138 67.36 -57.57 27.41
CA ALA A 138 68.42 -56.68 27.90
C ALA A 138 69.23 -57.32 29.05
N MET A 139 70.56 -57.13 29.04
CA MET A 139 71.48 -57.68 30.04
C MET A 139 72.47 -56.60 30.51
N GLY A 140 72.95 -56.72 31.75
CA GLY A 140 73.95 -55.81 32.33
C GLY A 140 73.58 -55.34 33.73
N SER A 141 74.10 -54.16 34.10
CA SER A 141 73.59 -53.40 35.25
C SER A 141 72.29 -52.68 34.91
N THR A 142 71.50 -52.35 35.93
CA THR A 142 70.28 -51.55 35.78
C THR A 142 70.55 -50.21 35.10
N ASP A 143 71.69 -49.56 35.39
CA ASP A 143 72.07 -48.28 34.78
C ASP A 143 72.29 -48.40 33.26
N LEU A 144 72.89 -49.51 32.81
CA LEU A 144 73.09 -49.79 31.39
C LEU A 144 71.76 -50.10 30.69
N GLN A 145 70.91 -50.90 31.32
CA GLN A 145 69.57 -51.21 30.82
C GLN A 145 68.73 -49.93 30.68
N LEU A 146 68.70 -49.06 31.70
CA LEU A 146 68.04 -47.76 31.66
C LEU A 146 68.61 -46.82 30.58
N GLN A 147 69.93 -46.83 30.35
CA GLN A 147 70.54 -46.04 29.28
C GLN A 147 70.07 -46.47 27.89
N PHE A 148 69.95 -47.79 27.64
CA PHE A 148 69.47 -48.31 26.36
C PHE A 148 67.94 -48.24 26.23
N GLU A 149 67.18 -48.38 27.32
CA GLU A 149 65.74 -48.10 27.35
C GLU A 149 65.45 -46.63 27.02
N GLY A 150 66.23 -45.69 27.58
CA GLY A 150 66.13 -44.27 27.27
C GLY A 150 66.39 -43.97 25.79
N LYS A 151 67.41 -44.59 25.18
CA LYS A 151 67.68 -44.50 23.73
C LYS A 151 66.50 -45.03 22.90
N LEU A 152 65.94 -46.19 23.29
CA LEU A 152 64.78 -46.79 22.62
C LEU A 152 63.56 -45.85 22.71
N ARG A 153 63.25 -45.30 23.89
CA ARG A 153 62.13 -44.37 24.07
C ARG A 153 62.25 -43.13 23.19
N VAL A 154 63.44 -42.52 23.14
CA VAL A 154 63.68 -41.35 22.26
C VAL A 154 63.51 -41.72 20.79
N GLN A 155 64.07 -42.84 20.33
CA GLN A 155 63.90 -43.30 18.95
C GLN A 155 62.42 -43.55 18.60
N LEU A 156 61.65 -44.21 19.49
CA LEU A 156 60.25 -44.52 19.22
C LEU A 156 59.34 -43.27 19.29
N GLU A 157 59.70 -42.26 20.09
CA GLU A 157 59.05 -40.95 20.07
C GLU A 157 59.34 -40.19 18.77
N GLU A 158 60.58 -40.21 18.27
CA GLU A 158 60.95 -39.62 16.98
C GLU A 158 60.24 -40.32 15.79
N GLU A 159 60.17 -41.66 15.80
CA GLU A 159 59.39 -42.44 14.84
C GLU A 159 57.88 -42.11 14.93
N PHE A 160 57.34 -41.93 16.15
CA PHE A 160 55.94 -41.54 16.39
C PHE A 160 55.61 -40.13 15.87
N GLN A 161 56.40 -39.11 16.21
CA GLN A 161 56.14 -37.72 15.76
C GLN A 161 56.28 -37.59 14.23
N THR A 162 57.20 -38.33 13.62
CA THR A 162 57.34 -38.42 12.15
C THR A 162 56.12 -39.05 11.51
N HIS A 163 55.57 -40.12 12.10
CA HIS A 163 54.33 -40.74 11.64
C HIS A 163 53.12 -39.80 11.82
N LYS A 164 52.97 -39.19 13.01
CA LYS A 164 51.87 -38.26 13.34
C LYS A 164 51.80 -37.09 12.37
N THR A 165 52.93 -36.42 12.13
CA THR A 165 53.01 -35.31 11.16
C THR A 165 52.68 -35.78 9.73
N THR A 166 53.08 -37.00 9.35
CA THR A 166 52.73 -37.60 8.06
C THR A 166 51.21 -37.85 7.94
N VAL A 167 50.57 -38.46 8.94
CA VAL A 167 49.10 -38.69 8.97
C VAL A 167 48.34 -37.36 8.89
N PHE A 168 48.80 -36.35 9.63
CA PHE A 168 48.14 -35.05 9.69
C PHE A 168 48.25 -34.30 8.35
N GLN A 169 49.43 -34.32 7.70
CA GLN A 169 49.59 -33.75 6.35
C GLN A 169 48.77 -34.51 5.30
N GLN A 170 48.71 -35.85 5.38
CA GLN A 170 47.92 -36.65 4.44
C GLN A 170 46.42 -36.37 4.58
N SER A 171 45.88 -36.40 5.80
CA SER A 171 44.47 -36.08 6.08
C SER A 171 44.13 -34.63 5.73
N ALA A 172 44.98 -33.65 6.07
CA ALA A 172 44.82 -32.25 5.65
C ALA A 172 44.77 -32.11 4.11
N SER A 173 45.60 -32.85 3.37
CA SER A 173 45.59 -32.84 1.90
C SER A 173 44.34 -33.50 1.31
N ALA A 174 43.80 -34.54 1.95
CA ALA A 174 42.57 -35.21 1.54
C ALA A 174 41.34 -34.33 1.80
N ASN A 175 41.25 -33.75 3.00
CA ASN A 175 40.23 -32.77 3.38
C ASN A 175 40.24 -31.56 2.42
N SER A 176 41.42 -31.03 2.09
CA SER A 176 41.57 -29.93 1.13
C SER A 176 41.03 -30.28 -0.26
N ARG A 177 41.20 -31.53 -0.73
CA ARG A 177 40.60 -32.00 -1.99
C ARG A 177 39.08 -32.03 -1.89
N LEU A 178 38.50 -32.57 -0.80
CA LEU A 178 37.05 -32.59 -0.58
C LEU A 178 36.44 -31.18 -0.57
N LEU A 179 37.12 -30.20 0.03
CA LEU A 179 36.70 -28.80 0.06
C LEU A 179 36.79 -28.14 -1.32
N HIS A 180 37.87 -28.37 -2.08
CA HIS A 180 37.99 -27.89 -3.47
C HIS A 180 36.89 -28.49 -4.37
N ASP A 181 36.58 -29.76 -4.19
CA ASP A 181 35.47 -30.46 -4.86
C ASP A 181 34.09 -29.84 -4.51
N ALA A 182 33.91 -29.40 -3.26
CA ALA A 182 32.74 -28.67 -2.81
C ALA A 182 32.70 -27.23 -3.38
N GLU A 183 33.83 -26.52 -3.45
CA GLU A 183 33.93 -25.20 -4.10
C GLU A 183 33.58 -25.28 -5.60
N ALA A 184 33.98 -26.35 -6.28
CA ALA A 184 33.63 -26.60 -7.67
C ALA A 184 32.12 -26.83 -7.87
N ARG A 185 31.50 -27.66 -7.01
CA ARG A 185 30.03 -27.89 -7.04
C ARG A 185 29.23 -26.63 -6.65
N LEU A 186 29.70 -25.84 -5.69
CA LEU A 186 29.13 -24.52 -5.37
C LEU A 186 29.35 -23.49 -6.49
N GLY A 187 30.42 -23.64 -7.27
CA GLY A 187 30.67 -22.86 -8.49
C GLY A 187 29.61 -23.13 -9.56
N GLN A 188 29.33 -24.41 -9.84
CA GLN A 188 28.30 -24.85 -10.78
C GLN A 188 26.90 -24.37 -10.36
N ALA A 189 26.56 -24.50 -9.07
CA ALA A 189 25.30 -23.99 -8.52
C ALA A 189 25.23 -22.44 -8.43
N GLY A 190 26.35 -21.73 -8.62
CA GLY A 190 26.45 -20.30 -8.32
C GLY A 190 25.70 -19.35 -9.26
N ALA A 191 25.47 -19.76 -10.51
CA ALA A 191 24.83 -18.95 -11.55
C ALA A 191 23.30 -19.11 -11.53
N GLY A 192 22.58 -18.07 -11.10
CA GLY A 192 21.11 -18.00 -11.15
C GLY A 192 20.33 -18.74 -10.05
N SER A 193 20.92 -19.74 -9.39
CA SER A 193 20.20 -20.54 -8.37
C SER A 193 19.70 -19.72 -7.17
N THR A 194 18.52 -20.11 -6.67
CA THR A 194 17.89 -19.53 -5.47
C THR A 194 18.72 -19.76 -4.20
N ALA A 195 18.49 -18.91 -3.18
CA ALA A 195 19.16 -19.07 -1.89
C ALA A 195 18.88 -20.44 -1.23
N ALA A 196 17.65 -20.95 -1.37
CA ALA A 196 17.28 -22.28 -0.86
C ALA A 196 18.07 -23.42 -1.53
N HIS A 197 18.26 -23.36 -2.86
CA HIS A 197 19.07 -24.36 -3.57
C HIS A 197 20.55 -24.27 -3.16
N LEU A 198 21.11 -23.07 -3.06
CA LEU A 198 22.50 -22.88 -2.62
C LEU A 198 22.72 -23.38 -1.18
N MET A 199 21.78 -23.13 -0.26
CA MET A 199 21.81 -23.68 1.09
C MET A 199 21.65 -25.21 1.12
N ALA A 200 20.87 -25.80 0.21
CA ALA A 200 20.77 -27.25 0.10
C ALA A 200 22.10 -27.88 -0.34
N VAL A 201 22.77 -27.32 -1.36
CA VAL A 201 24.10 -27.77 -1.82
C VAL A 201 25.15 -27.60 -0.72
N ILE A 202 25.17 -26.47 0.00
CA ILE A 202 26.08 -26.27 1.15
C ILE A 202 25.85 -27.35 2.22
N ASN A 203 24.60 -27.61 2.61
CA ASN A 203 24.29 -28.62 3.63
C ASN A 203 24.65 -30.05 3.19
N ASP A 204 24.46 -30.38 1.91
CA ASP A 204 24.89 -31.65 1.33
C ASP A 204 26.42 -31.82 1.39
N GLN A 205 27.17 -30.82 0.97
CA GLN A 205 28.64 -30.87 1.02
C GLN A 205 29.18 -30.87 2.48
N ILE A 206 28.52 -30.19 3.42
CA ILE A 206 28.84 -30.29 4.86
C ILE A 206 28.60 -31.71 5.38
N LYS A 207 27.50 -32.37 4.99
CA LYS A 207 27.24 -33.78 5.36
C LYS A 207 28.34 -34.69 4.80
N ARG A 208 28.64 -34.57 3.51
CA ARG A 208 29.68 -35.36 2.83
C ARG A 208 31.05 -35.17 3.47
N TYR A 209 31.43 -33.93 3.77
CA TYR A 209 32.68 -33.64 4.47
C TYR A 209 32.70 -34.25 5.88
N LYS A 210 31.60 -34.17 6.64
CA LYS A 210 31.51 -34.80 7.98
C LYS A 210 31.63 -36.33 7.96
N THR A 211 31.36 -37.00 6.83
CA THR A 211 31.52 -38.46 6.69
C THR A 211 32.85 -38.88 6.07
N GLU A 212 33.48 -38.04 5.23
CA GLU A 212 34.72 -38.38 4.50
C GLU A 212 35.99 -37.73 5.08
N ALA A 213 35.88 -36.67 5.90
CA ALA A 213 37.03 -35.94 6.44
C ALA A 213 37.55 -36.51 7.78
N SER A 214 38.87 -36.60 7.90
CA SER A 214 39.59 -37.18 9.04
C SER A 214 40.68 -36.23 9.59
N GLY A 215 41.37 -36.63 10.65
CA GLY A 215 42.41 -35.83 11.30
C GLY A 215 41.88 -34.65 12.16
N PRO A 216 42.78 -33.94 12.87
CA PRO A 216 42.40 -32.87 13.81
C PRO A 216 41.96 -31.58 13.09
N GLU A 217 42.61 -31.22 11.98
CA GLU A 217 42.32 -29.99 11.23
C GLU A 217 40.96 -29.97 10.51
N LYS A 218 40.20 -31.07 10.55
CA LYS A 218 38.90 -31.15 9.87
C LYS A 218 37.93 -30.03 10.30
N GLY A 219 38.01 -29.59 11.55
CA GLY A 219 37.19 -28.49 12.09
C GLY A 219 37.60 -27.12 11.57
N THR A 220 38.90 -26.81 11.59
CA THR A 220 39.44 -25.52 11.14
C THR A 220 39.32 -25.34 9.63
N GLN A 221 39.69 -26.36 8.84
CA GLN A 221 39.59 -26.30 7.38
C GLN A 221 38.13 -26.14 6.89
N LEU A 222 37.16 -26.76 7.59
CA LEU A 222 35.74 -26.56 7.30
C LEU A 222 35.27 -25.15 7.68
N ALA A 223 35.73 -24.60 8.80
CA ALA A 223 35.39 -23.24 9.21
C ALA A 223 35.94 -22.20 8.21
N ASP A 224 37.20 -22.33 7.82
CA ASP A 224 37.86 -21.54 6.77
C ASP A 224 37.09 -21.57 5.45
N PHE A 225 36.71 -22.76 4.99
CA PHE A 225 35.90 -22.94 3.77
C PHE A 225 34.53 -22.26 3.90
N LEU A 226 33.82 -22.44 5.03
CA LEU A 226 32.51 -21.82 5.23
C LEU A 226 32.62 -20.29 5.30
N GLN A 227 33.68 -19.75 5.92
CA GLN A 227 33.95 -18.31 5.91
C GLN A 227 34.21 -17.81 4.47
N ARG A 228 35.07 -18.47 3.70
CA ARG A 228 35.34 -18.10 2.29
C ARG A 228 34.08 -18.19 1.42
N VAL A 229 33.24 -19.21 1.61
CA VAL A 229 31.96 -19.33 0.91
C VAL A 229 31.01 -18.18 1.29
N LEU A 230 30.94 -17.82 2.57
CA LEU A 230 30.15 -16.68 3.03
C LEU A 230 30.65 -15.36 2.43
N GLU A 231 31.95 -15.08 2.51
CA GLU A 231 32.57 -13.85 2.00
C GLU A 231 32.49 -13.73 0.47
N VAL A 232 32.76 -14.79 -0.28
CA VAL A 232 32.90 -14.74 -1.75
C VAL A 232 31.59 -15.02 -2.48
N ARG A 233 30.74 -15.93 -2.00
CA ARG A 233 29.51 -16.35 -2.70
C ARG A 233 28.25 -15.70 -2.15
N VAL A 234 28.16 -15.48 -0.83
CA VAL A 234 26.90 -15.13 -0.14
C VAL A 234 26.80 -13.64 0.16
N GLY A 235 27.84 -13.03 0.75
CA GLY A 235 27.89 -11.58 1.04
C GLY A 235 27.60 -10.71 -0.20
N PRO A 236 28.23 -10.95 -1.37
CA PRO A 236 27.95 -10.22 -2.60
C PRO A 236 26.57 -10.48 -3.22
N ARG A 237 25.76 -11.39 -2.66
CA ARG A 237 24.33 -11.52 -2.95
C ARG A 237 23.51 -10.67 -1.98
N PHE A 238 23.77 -10.72 -0.68
CA PHE A 238 23.11 -9.85 0.31
C PHE A 238 23.32 -8.36 0.00
N VAL A 239 24.56 -7.90 -0.21
CA VAL A 239 24.85 -6.49 -0.55
C VAL A 239 24.11 -6.03 -1.82
N ARG A 240 23.87 -6.92 -2.79
CA ARG A 240 23.04 -6.63 -3.98
C ARG A 240 21.55 -6.59 -3.67
N GLN A 241 21.07 -7.47 -2.80
CA GLN A 241 19.68 -7.49 -2.37
C GLN A 241 19.34 -6.26 -1.51
N ASP A 242 20.21 -5.87 -0.59
CA ASP A 242 20.07 -4.65 0.22
C ASP A 242 20.10 -3.40 -0.64
N LYS A 243 20.98 -3.34 -1.65
CA LYS A 243 21.01 -2.24 -2.63
C LYS A 243 19.71 -2.17 -3.46
N LEU A 244 19.19 -3.32 -3.90
CA LEU A 244 17.91 -3.38 -4.63
C LEU A 244 16.72 -2.99 -3.75
N LEU A 245 16.73 -3.36 -2.46
CA LEU A 245 15.72 -2.95 -1.48
C LEU A 245 15.83 -1.45 -1.16
N ALA A 246 17.03 -0.87 -1.10
CA ALA A 246 17.24 0.57 -0.96
C ALA A 246 16.71 1.33 -2.18
N GLU A 247 17.01 0.86 -3.40
CA GLU A 247 16.49 1.43 -4.65
C GLU A 247 14.95 1.35 -4.68
N LYS A 248 14.37 0.18 -4.38
CA LYS A 248 12.91 -0.01 -4.39
C LYS A 248 12.19 0.75 -3.26
N THR A 249 12.81 0.97 -2.11
CA THR A 249 12.21 1.81 -1.05
C THR A 249 12.31 3.30 -1.32
N VAL A 250 13.26 3.77 -2.14
CA VAL A 250 13.24 5.14 -2.69
C VAL A 250 12.15 5.29 -3.75
N GLU A 251 12.02 4.32 -4.66
CA GLU A 251 10.96 4.30 -5.69
C GLU A 251 9.55 4.26 -5.08
N VAL A 252 9.33 3.44 -4.05
CA VAL A 252 8.04 3.42 -3.32
C VAL A 252 7.75 4.75 -2.63
N LYS A 253 8.76 5.44 -2.07
CA LYS A 253 8.57 6.77 -1.47
C LYS A 253 8.17 7.82 -2.51
N SER A 254 8.85 7.89 -3.65
CA SER A 254 8.49 8.86 -4.70
C SER A 254 7.11 8.59 -5.30
N LEU A 255 6.67 7.32 -5.36
CA LEU A 255 5.31 6.96 -5.75
C LEU A 255 4.26 7.35 -4.69
N LEU A 256 4.58 7.24 -3.40
CA LEU A 256 3.70 7.71 -2.33
C LEU A 256 3.57 9.24 -2.33
N GLU A 257 4.68 9.97 -2.48
CA GLU A 257 4.70 11.44 -2.61
C GLU A 257 3.86 11.90 -3.83
N GLU A 258 3.91 11.18 -4.94
CA GLU A 258 3.07 11.46 -6.12
C GLU A 258 1.59 11.16 -5.89
N VAL A 259 1.26 10.09 -5.16
CA VAL A 259 -0.14 9.76 -4.78
C VAL A 259 -0.70 10.79 -3.79
N GLU A 260 0.10 11.28 -2.84
CA GLU A 260 -0.28 12.40 -1.95
C GLU A 260 -0.49 13.69 -2.74
N ARG A 261 0.38 13.98 -3.73
CA ARG A 261 0.25 15.15 -4.61
C ARG A 261 -1.00 15.09 -5.50
N LEU A 262 -1.31 13.92 -6.04
CA LEU A 262 -2.49 13.70 -6.89
C LEU A 262 -3.80 13.77 -6.09
N SER A 263 -3.87 13.11 -4.93
CA SER A 263 -5.05 13.14 -4.06
C SER A 263 -5.32 14.54 -3.46
N ALA A 264 -4.27 15.30 -3.14
CA ALA A 264 -4.41 16.72 -2.78
C ALA A 264 -4.93 17.58 -3.95
N SER A 265 -4.51 17.29 -5.19
CA SER A 265 -5.01 17.96 -6.40
C SER A 265 -6.47 17.60 -6.70
N GLU A 266 -6.87 16.36 -6.43
CA GLU A 266 -8.24 15.85 -6.55
C GLU A 266 -9.17 16.52 -5.53
N HIS A 267 -8.85 16.50 -4.24
CA HIS A 267 -9.62 17.21 -3.20
C HIS A 267 -9.74 18.71 -3.50
N ALA A 268 -8.67 19.34 -3.99
CA ALA A 268 -8.71 20.74 -4.42
C ALA A 268 -9.58 20.95 -5.68
N ALA A 269 -9.76 19.95 -6.54
CA ALA A 269 -10.71 19.99 -7.66
C ALA A 269 -12.15 19.80 -7.19
N GLU A 270 -12.42 18.85 -6.29
CA GLU A 270 -13.73 18.62 -5.66
C GLU A 270 -14.23 19.87 -4.93
N GLU A 271 -13.38 20.52 -4.13
CA GLU A 271 -13.71 21.80 -3.49
C GLU A 271 -14.06 22.90 -4.50
N ARG A 272 -13.36 22.97 -5.63
CA ARG A 272 -13.67 23.94 -6.70
C ARG A 272 -15.01 23.63 -7.35
N CYS A 273 -15.30 22.35 -7.64
CA CYS A 273 -16.60 21.91 -8.16
C CYS A 273 -17.73 22.24 -7.19
N ARG A 274 -17.55 21.95 -5.89
CA ARG A 274 -18.52 22.28 -4.84
C ARG A 274 -18.79 23.80 -4.75
N ARG A 275 -17.75 24.63 -4.71
CA ARG A 275 -17.91 26.11 -4.66
C ARG A 275 -18.62 26.64 -5.91
N LEU A 276 -18.34 26.09 -7.09
CA LEU A 276 -19.05 26.42 -8.33
C LEU A 276 -20.53 25.99 -8.28
N GLN A 277 -20.84 24.84 -7.66
CA GLN A 277 -22.22 24.37 -7.47
C GLN A 277 -23.00 25.24 -6.47
N GLU A 278 -22.35 25.68 -5.38
CA GLU A 278 -22.91 26.66 -4.43
C GLU A 278 -23.16 28.02 -5.14
N GLN A 279 -22.25 28.48 -5.99
CA GLN A 279 -22.44 29.67 -6.83
C GLN A 279 -23.58 29.52 -7.86
N LEU A 280 -23.72 28.36 -8.50
CA LEU A 280 -24.84 28.10 -9.42
C LEU A 280 -26.18 28.07 -8.69
N SER A 281 -26.25 27.49 -7.48
CA SER A 281 -27.49 27.45 -6.69
C SER A 281 -27.94 28.82 -6.21
N SER A 282 -27.01 29.69 -5.83
CA SER A 282 -27.31 31.08 -5.45
C SER A 282 -27.67 31.94 -6.66
N LEU A 283 -27.05 31.71 -7.82
CA LEU A 283 -27.42 32.38 -9.07
C LEU A 283 -28.85 31.99 -9.52
N ASP A 284 -29.21 30.70 -9.50
CA ASP A 284 -30.59 30.27 -9.80
C ASP A 284 -31.60 30.87 -8.82
N ALA A 285 -31.30 30.88 -7.52
CA ALA A 285 -32.15 31.55 -6.53
C ALA A 285 -32.39 33.03 -6.87
N THR A 286 -31.36 33.79 -7.26
CA THR A 286 -31.54 35.19 -7.71
C THR A 286 -32.31 35.29 -9.03
N TYR A 287 -32.16 34.33 -9.94
CA TYR A 287 -32.92 34.27 -11.18
C TYR A 287 -34.41 34.01 -10.94
N GLN A 288 -34.77 33.08 -10.04
CA GLN A 288 -36.17 32.85 -9.67
C GLN A 288 -36.78 34.09 -8.98
N ILE A 289 -36.04 34.79 -8.11
CA ILE A 289 -36.49 36.05 -7.49
C ILE A 289 -36.79 37.11 -8.57
N ALA A 290 -35.84 37.40 -9.46
CA ALA A 290 -36.03 38.37 -10.54
C ALA A 290 -37.18 37.98 -11.49
N ARG A 291 -37.39 36.68 -11.72
CA ARG A 291 -38.53 36.16 -12.48
C ARG A 291 -39.86 36.39 -11.76
N HIS A 292 -39.91 36.18 -10.44
CA HIS A 292 -41.10 36.49 -9.64
C HIS A 292 -41.42 37.99 -9.68
N GLU A 293 -40.43 38.88 -9.53
CA GLU A 293 -40.59 40.34 -9.64
C GLU A 293 -41.13 40.77 -11.01
N GLN A 294 -40.64 40.18 -12.11
CA GLN A 294 -41.18 40.43 -13.44
C GLN A 294 -42.65 39.96 -13.57
N THR A 295 -43.03 38.82 -12.97
CA THR A 295 -44.44 38.38 -12.98
C THR A 295 -45.34 39.22 -12.07
N ALA A 296 -44.83 39.77 -10.97
CA ALA A 296 -45.58 40.66 -10.08
C ALA A 296 -45.85 42.00 -10.77
N THR A 297 -44.80 42.66 -11.29
CA THR A 297 -44.94 43.94 -12.01
C THR A 297 -45.73 43.82 -13.32
N ALA A 298 -45.82 42.63 -13.91
CA ALA A 298 -46.75 42.36 -15.02
C ALA A 298 -48.22 42.30 -14.57
N LYS A 299 -48.52 41.73 -13.40
CA LYS A 299 -49.87 41.71 -12.81
C LYS A 299 -50.34 43.11 -12.42
N GLU A 300 -49.49 43.89 -11.75
CA GLU A 300 -49.80 45.28 -11.37
C GLU A 300 -50.16 46.15 -12.58
N LYS A 301 -49.43 45.99 -13.70
CA LYS A 301 -49.72 46.67 -14.96
C LYS A 301 -51.06 46.24 -15.59
N ALA A 302 -51.43 44.96 -15.45
CA ALA A 302 -52.73 44.47 -15.92
C ALA A 302 -53.89 45.05 -15.09
N GLU A 303 -53.78 45.03 -13.75
CA GLU A 303 -54.78 45.65 -12.87
C GLU A 303 -54.93 47.16 -13.12
N LEU A 304 -53.82 47.88 -13.34
CA LEU A 304 -53.85 49.31 -13.62
C LEU A 304 -54.60 49.60 -14.94
N ALA A 305 -54.36 48.79 -15.98
CA ALA A 305 -55.06 48.92 -17.26
C ALA A 305 -56.56 48.60 -17.15
N GLU A 306 -56.96 47.67 -16.29
CA GLU A 306 -58.37 47.36 -16.03
C GLU A 306 -59.07 48.49 -15.26
N ARG A 307 -58.40 49.09 -14.26
CA ARG A 307 -58.89 50.29 -13.54
C ARG A 307 -59.07 51.48 -14.49
N GLN A 308 -58.14 51.70 -15.43
CA GLN A 308 -58.26 52.73 -16.46
C GLN A 308 -59.49 52.51 -17.36
N ARG A 309 -59.69 51.27 -17.86
CA ARG A 309 -60.89 50.91 -18.66
C ARG A 309 -62.20 51.11 -17.91
N LYS A 310 -62.22 50.91 -16.58
CA LYS A 310 -63.42 51.17 -15.77
C LYS A 310 -63.71 52.67 -15.68
N ALA A 311 -62.70 53.49 -15.40
CA ALA A 311 -62.84 54.95 -15.33
C ALA A 311 -63.24 55.57 -16.68
N GLU A 312 -62.80 55.01 -17.81
CA GLU A 312 -63.25 55.46 -19.14
C GLU A 312 -64.74 55.16 -19.40
N ARG A 313 -65.25 53.99 -18.99
CA ARG A 313 -66.68 53.66 -19.07
C ARG A 313 -67.55 54.58 -18.22
N GLU A 314 -67.13 54.84 -16.98
CA GLU A 314 -67.83 55.77 -16.07
C GLU A 314 -67.87 57.20 -16.66
N LYS A 315 -66.77 57.63 -17.31
CA LYS A 315 -66.67 58.90 -18.04
C LYS A 315 -67.53 58.97 -19.31
N GLU A 316 -67.81 57.84 -19.97
CA GLU A 316 -68.73 57.77 -21.11
C GLU A 316 -70.21 57.75 -20.67
N GLN A 317 -70.52 57.11 -19.53
CA GLN A 317 -71.86 57.16 -18.94
C GLN A 317 -72.24 58.59 -18.51
N LEU A 318 -71.36 59.30 -17.79
CA LEU A 318 -71.58 60.71 -17.41
C LEU A 318 -71.75 61.64 -18.62
N LYS A 319 -71.11 61.34 -19.76
CA LYS A 319 -71.33 62.06 -21.03
C LYS A 319 -72.70 61.79 -21.66
N HIS A 320 -73.30 60.64 -21.38
CA HIS A 320 -74.63 60.30 -21.90
C HIS A 320 -75.73 60.97 -21.06
N GLU A 321 -75.60 60.93 -19.73
CA GLU A 321 -76.52 61.61 -18.81
C GLU A 321 -76.52 63.14 -19.02
N THR A 322 -75.34 63.74 -19.18
CA THR A 322 -75.23 65.19 -19.46
C THR A 322 -75.81 65.60 -20.81
N LYS A 323 -75.88 64.71 -21.80
CA LYS A 323 -76.64 64.95 -23.04
C LYS A 323 -78.14 64.87 -22.82
N GLN A 324 -78.63 63.84 -22.12
CA GLN A 324 -80.07 63.67 -21.84
C GLN A 324 -80.62 64.86 -21.06
N LEU A 325 -79.92 65.33 -20.02
CA LEU A 325 -80.27 66.54 -19.28
C LEU A 325 -80.26 67.83 -20.13
N GLN A 326 -79.53 67.83 -21.25
CA GLN A 326 -79.48 68.96 -22.18
C GLN A 326 -80.64 68.90 -23.19
N GLU A 327 -80.99 67.70 -23.66
CA GLU A 327 -82.18 67.44 -24.49
C GLU A 327 -83.49 67.71 -23.71
N ASP A 328 -83.58 67.31 -22.44
CA ASP A 328 -84.70 67.63 -21.53
C ASP A 328 -84.84 69.14 -21.29
N LYS A 329 -83.71 69.86 -21.20
CA LYS A 329 -83.70 71.33 -21.06
C LYS A 329 -84.26 72.01 -22.31
N GLU A 330 -83.87 71.55 -23.50
CA GLU A 330 -84.39 72.13 -24.76
C GLU A 330 -85.89 71.83 -24.96
N GLN A 331 -86.36 70.64 -24.57
CA GLN A 331 -87.80 70.31 -24.58
C GLN A 331 -88.62 71.16 -23.59
N THR A 332 -88.11 71.41 -22.39
CA THR A 332 -88.79 72.25 -21.39
C THR A 332 -88.80 73.74 -21.80
N GLU A 333 -87.73 74.27 -22.41
CA GLU A 333 -87.72 75.62 -22.97
C GLU A 333 -88.68 75.79 -24.16
N GLN A 334 -88.81 74.78 -25.03
CA GLN A 334 -89.80 74.79 -26.12
C GLN A 334 -91.25 74.77 -25.60
N THR A 335 -91.53 73.95 -24.57
CA THR A 335 -92.85 73.85 -23.92
C THR A 335 -93.24 75.19 -23.27
N LEU A 336 -92.30 75.87 -22.62
CA LEU A 336 -92.51 77.19 -22.02
C LEU A 336 -92.85 78.26 -23.08
N GLN A 337 -92.17 78.26 -24.23
CA GLN A 337 -92.49 79.18 -25.34
C GLN A 337 -93.88 78.92 -25.96
N GLN A 338 -94.34 77.67 -26.03
CA GLN A 338 -95.71 77.38 -26.48
C GLN A 338 -96.75 77.93 -25.50
N SER A 339 -96.56 77.73 -24.19
CA SER A 339 -97.45 78.25 -23.14
C SER A 339 -97.58 79.78 -23.19
N GLN A 340 -96.46 80.50 -23.33
CA GLN A 340 -96.45 81.96 -23.43
C GLN A 340 -97.18 82.49 -24.68
N ARG A 341 -97.11 81.77 -25.81
CA ARG A 341 -97.88 82.12 -27.03
C ARG A 341 -99.39 81.90 -26.84
N GLN A 342 -99.79 80.90 -26.07
CA GLN A 342 -101.21 80.64 -25.76
C GLN A 342 -101.79 81.72 -24.81
N GLU A 343 -101.05 82.15 -23.78
CA GLU A 343 -101.46 83.28 -22.93
C GLU A 343 -101.64 84.59 -23.73
N ALA A 344 -100.71 84.90 -24.65
CA ALA A 344 -100.80 86.11 -25.47
C ALA A 344 -102.08 86.11 -26.33
N ALA A 345 -102.41 84.97 -26.95
CA ALA A 345 -103.63 84.80 -27.74
C ALA A 345 -104.92 84.91 -26.88
N ALA A 346 -104.90 84.40 -25.64
CA ALA A 346 -106.02 84.55 -24.71
C ALA A 346 -106.26 86.02 -24.32
N ARG A 347 -105.19 86.78 -24.06
CA ARG A 347 -105.28 88.22 -23.71
C ARG A 347 -105.80 89.08 -24.87
N GLN A 348 -105.48 88.76 -26.12
CA GLN A 348 -106.09 89.43 -27.28
C GLN A 348 -107.60 89.14 -27.41
N LYS A 349 -108.04 87.88 -27.18
CA LYS A 349 -109.46 87.52 -27.23
C LYS A 349 -110.29 88.24 -26.16
N MET A 350 -109.78 88.37 -24.94
CA MET A 350 -110.43 89.15 -23.87
C MET A 350 -110.65 90.62 -24.27
N ARG A 351 -109.62 91.27 -24.84
CA ARG A 351 -109.70 92.69 -25.24
C ARG A 351 -110.77 92.95 -26.31
N LEU A 352 -110.88 92.07 -27.30
CA LEU A 352 -111.90 92.18 -28.35
C LEU A 352 -113.31 91.98 -27.79
N ALA A 353 -113.50 91.05 -26.85
CA ALA A 353 -114.79 90.84 -26.19
C ALA A 353 -115.21 92.04 -25.32
N GLU A 354 -114.27 92.72 -24.66
CA GLU A 354 -114.54 93.95 -23.89
C GLU A 354 -114.96 95.12 -24.81
N GLU A 355 -114.32 95.28 -25.97
CA GLU A 355 -114.69 96.29 -26.96
C GLU A 355 -116.08 96.07 -27.58
N GLU A 356 -116.48 94.83 -27.85
CA GLU A 356 -117.83 94.53 -28.36
C GLU A 356 -118.90 94.76 -27.28
N ARG A 357 -118.61 94.40 -26.03
CA ARG A 357 -119.52 94.63 -24.90
C ARG A 357 -119.75 96.11 -24.63
N ALA A 358 -118.71 96.94 -24.76
CA ALA A 358 -118.83 98.40 -24.67
C ALA A 358 -119.66 99.01 -25.82
N LYS A 359 -119.55 98.48 -27.04
CA LYS A 359 -120.36 98.90 -28.20
C LYS A 359 -121.84 98.57 -27.98
N ALA A 360 -122.17 97.36 -27.49
CA ALA A 360 -123.54 96.95 -27.18
C ALA A 360 -124.25 97.88 -26.17
N GLU A 361 -123.60 98.27 -25.08
CA GLU A 361 -124.19 99.19 -24.09
C GLU A 361 -124.51 100.60 -24.65
N SER A 362 -123.78 101.04 -25.68
CA SER A 362 -124.00 102.35 -26.30
C SER A 362 -125.21 102.38 -27.23
N LEU A 363 -125.49 101.28 -27.95
CA LEU A 363 -126.72 101.17 -28.77
C LEU A 363 -127.96 101.06 -27.88
N ALA A 364 -127.94 100.22 -26.83
CA ALA A 364 -129.10 100.01 -25.96
C ALA A 364 -129.62 101.32 -25.32
N LYS A 365 -128.69 102.23 -24.94
CA LYS A 365 -129.02 103.56 -24.41
C LYS A 365 -129.57 104.52 -25.48
N GLN A 366 -129.30 104.27 -26.77
CA GLN A 366 -129.78 105.09 -27.89
C GLN A 366 -131.16 104.64 -28.42
N GLU A 367 -131.58 103.39 -28.20
CA GLU A 367 -132.90 102.88 -28.61
C GLU A 367 -134.00 103.20 -27.59
N HIS A 368 -133.71 103.08 -26.29
CA HIS A 368 -134.64 103.54 -25.24
C HIS A 368 -135.02 105.02 -25.37
N ALA A 369 -134.12 105.87 -25.87
CA ALA A 369 -134.37 107.28 -26.14
C ALA A 369 -135.24 107.55 -27.38
N LYS A 370 -135.46 106.55 -28.26
CA LYS A 370 -136.33 106.63 -29.45
C LYS A 370 -137.73 106.11 -29.15
N LEU A 371 -137.83 104.97 -28.45
CA LEU A 371 -139.12 104.34 -28.10
C LEU A 371 -140.01 105.27 -27.26
N ALA A 372 -139.42 106.09 -26.38
CA ALA A 372 -140.14 107.10 -25.59
C ALA A 372 -140.84 108.19 -26.42
N LYS A 373 -140.53 108.35 -27.72
CA LYS A 373 -141.16 109.33 -28.62
C LYS A 373 -142.23 108.76 -29.55
N TYR A 374 -142.26 107.45 -29.76
CA TYR A 374 -143.28 106.83 -30.62
C TYR A 374 -144.60 106.58 -29.89
N ALA A 375 -144.56 106.42 -28.56
CA ALA A 375 -145.76 106.23 -27.72
C ALA A 375 -146.76 107.41 -27.78
N GLU A 376 -146.33 108.64 -28.09
CA GLU A 376 -147.24 109.78 -28.32
C GLU A 376 -147.89 109.76 -29.71
N GLN A 377 -147.29 109.13 -30.72
CA GLN A 377 -147.84 109.10 -32.09
C GLN A 377 -148.84 107.96 -32.32
N GLU A 378 -148.68 106.83 -31.64
CA GLU A 378 -149.51 105.64 -31.89
C GLU A 378 -150.98 105.82 -31.47
N GLN A 379 -151.27 106.74 -30.55
CA GLN A 379 -152.66 107.14 -30.21
C GLN A 379 -153.40 107.86 -31.35
N LEU A 380 -152.69 108.46 -32.33
CA LEU A 380 -153.35 109.03 -33.52
C LEU A 380 -153.61 107.97 -34.61
N LEU A 381 -152.68 107.05 -34.84
CA LEU A 381 -152.71 106.20 -36.04
C LEU A 381 -153.78 105.09 -35.98
N ASN A 382 -154.22 104.71 -34.78
CA ASN A 382 -155.35 103.78 -34.59
C ASN A 382 -156.71 104.36 -35.03
N GLN A 383 -156.76 105.60 -35.53
CA GLN A 383 -157.93 106.16 -36.22
C GLN A 383 -157.95 105.87 -37.74
N PHE A 384 -156.92 105.22 -38.30
CA PHE A 384 -156.70 105.19 -39.77
C PHE A 384 -156.70 103.79 -40.43
N ASN A 385 -156.06 102.78 -39.83
CA ASN A 385 -155.73 101.53 -40.53
C ASN A 385 -156.84 100.46 -40.53
N GLN A 386 -158.01 100.79 -41.06
CA GLN A 386 -159.14 99.86 -41.25
C GLN A 386 -159.35 99.46 -42.74
N VAL A 387 -158.24 99.16 -43.46
CA VAL A 387 -158.16 99.23 -44.95
C VAL A 387 -158.00 97.88 -45.70
N ALA A 388 -156.85 97.56 -46.34
CA ALA A 388 -156.74 96.54 -47.40
C ALA A 388 -155.34 95.87 -47.56
N GLU A 389 -155.29 94.72 -48.25
CA GLU A 389 -154.21 93.69 -48.21
C GLU A 389 -154.36 92.62 -49.36
N GLN A 390 -153.30 91.82 -49.77
CA GLN A 390 -153.29 90.39 -50.36
C GLN A 390 -152.03 89.89 -51.26
N VAL A 391 -151.31 88.66 -51.08
CA VAL A 391 -150.49 87.70 -52.05
C VAL A 391 -149.22 86.73 -51.59
N PHE A 392 -148.87 85.53 -52.25
CA PHE A 392 -147.54 84.72 -52.51
C PHE A 392 -147.08 83.24 -51.95
N GLN A 393 -146.19 82.37 -52.62
CA GLN A 393 -145.65 80.91 -52.28
C GLN A 393 -144.31 80.25 -52.97
N LEU A 394 -143.73 79.00 -52.65
CA LEU A 394 -142.49 78.22 -53.26
C LEU A 394 -142.18 76.63 -52.99
N GLN A 395 -141.03 75.91 -53.42
CA GLN A 395 -140.74 74.36 -53.44
C GLN A 395 -139.23 73.71 -53.57
N ARG A 396 -138.87 72.34 -53.39
CA ARG A 396 -137.48 71.60 -53.51
C ARG A 396 -137.32 69.95 -53.53
N PRO A 397 -136.23 69.21 -54.08
CA PRO A 397 -135.97 67.67 -54.15
C PRO A 397 -134.51 66.95 -53.90
N MET A 398 -134.25 65.55 -53.94
CA MET A 398 -132.93 64.74 -53.68
C MET A 398 -132.72 63.18 -54.14
N THR A 399 -131.59 62.38 -53.86
CA THR A 399 -131.04 61.04 -54.47
C THR A 399 -130.20 59.94 -53.60
N GLU A 400 -129.52 58.81 -54.11
CA GLU A 400 -128.23 58.00 -53.68
C GLU A 400 -127.98 56.39 -54.02
N VAL A 401 -126.79 55.66 -53.74
CA VAL A 401 -126.17 54.31 -54.33
C VAL A 401 -125.08 53.48 -53.40
N MET A 402 -124.36 52.24 -53.40
CA MET A 402 -124.08 50.75 -53.92
C MET A 402 -123.09 49.86 -52.94
N GLY A 403 -122.44 48.60 -52.93
CA GLY A 403 -121.96 47.34 -53.72
C GLY A 403 -121.26 46.06 -52.93
N ASP A 404 -120.53 44.99 -53.51
CA ASP A 404 -120.11 43.59 -52.89
C ASP A 404 -118.86 42.64 -53.41
N LEU A 405 -118.36 41.53 -52.70
CA LEU A 405 -117.61 40.22 -53.11
C LEU A 405 -118.26 38.93 -52.48
N ILE A 406 -118.67 37.94 -53.31
CA ILE A 406 -119.34 36.67 -52.92
C ILE A 406 -120.44 36.88 -51.86
N ASN A 407 -121.66 37.16 -52.34
CA ASN A 407 -122.80 36.30 -52.00
C ASN A 407 -123.84 36.23 -53.14
N GLY A 408 -124.81 35.31 -53.03
CA GLY A 408 -125.58 34.83 -54.18
C GLY A 408 -127.04 35.26 -54.33
N ALA A 409 -127.54 35.01 -55.56
CA ALA A 409 -128.94 34.82 -55.98
C ALA A 409 -129.87 36.04 -56.26
N ILE A 410 -130.16 36.21 -57.56
CA ILE A 410 -131.53 36.34 -58.17
C ILE A 410 -132.37 37.60 -57.83
N PRO A 411 -132.95 38.35 -58.82
CA PRO A 411 -132.59 38.45 -60.25
C PRO A 411 -132.74 39.86 -60.93
N ALA A 412 -132.34 39.91 -62.22
CA ALA A 412 -132.90 40.73 -63.31
C ALA A 412 -132.55 42.23 -63.53
N ALA A 413 -132.10 42.50 -64.78
CA ALA A 413 -132.31 43.70 -65.63
C ALA A 413 -131.40 44.97 -65.56
N SER A 414 -130.59 45.15 -66.63
CA SER A 414 -130.42 46.40 -67.45
C SER A 414 -129.36 47.51 -67.14
N ALA A 415 -128.15 47.36 -67.71
CA ALA A 415 -127.37 48.33 -68.54
C ALA A 415 -126.42 49.49 -68.00
N ALA A 416 -125.12 49.38 -68.39
CA ALA A 416 -124.21 50.40 -69.04
C ALA A 416 -123.09 51.26 -68.31
N SER A 417 -121.81 51.11 -68.80
CA SER A 417 -120.68 52.07 -69.15
C SER A 417 -119.61 52.70 -68.16
N MET A 418 -118.30 52.46 -68.47
CA MET A 418 -117.02 53.30 -68.36
C MET A 418 -116.25 53.49 -66.99
N ASP A 419 -114.95 53.92 -66.79
CA ASP A 419 -113.57 54.02 -67.44
C ASP A 419 -112.56 54.73 -66.42
N ASP A 420 -111.20 54.94 -66.45
CA ASP A 420 -109.91 54.38 -67.02
C ASP A 420 -108.59 55.15 -66.47
N THR A 421 -107.32 54.72 -66.75
CA THR A 421 -105.95 55.42 -66.75
C THR A 421 -104.89 55.44 -65.56
N ASP A 422 -103.56 55.63 -65.89
CA ASP A 422 -102.28 55.65 -65.05
C ASP A 422 -101.29 56.87 -65.40
N ASP A 423 -99.95 57.08 -65.16
CA ASP A 423 -98.67 56.38 -64.71
C ASP A 423 -97.47 57.40 -64.37
N ALA A 424 -96.23 56.92 -64.00
CA ALA A 424 -94.83 57.50 -64.15
C ALA A 424 -94.14 58.43 -63.07
N ALA A 425 -92.78 58.61 -62.91
CA ALA A 425 -91.50 57.84 -63.16
C ALA A 425 -90.16 58.54 -62.65
N MET A 426 -88.99 57.82 -62.69
CA MET A 426 -87.53 58.24 -62.88
C MET A 426 -86.48 58.72 -61.79
N GLU A 427 -85.26 58.13 -61.90
CA GLU A 427 -83.82 58.60 -61.80
C GLU A 427 -82.96 58.88 -60.49
N GLU A 428 -81.61 59.04 -60.71
CA GLU A 428 -80.41 58.96 -59.80
C GLU A 428 -79.95 60.33 -59.16
N PRO A 429 -78.66 60.68 -58.73
CA PRO A 429 -77.31 60.03 -58.64
C PRO A 429 -76.45 60.30 -57.34
N THR A 430 -75.12 60.55 -57.43
CA THR A 430 -74.06 60.16 -56.44
C THR A 430 -73.32 61.24 -55.56
N PRO A 431 -71.99 61.57 -55.65
CA PRO A 431 -71.05 61.67 -54.47
C PRO A 431 -70.33 63.07 -54.34
N PRO A 432 -69.11 63.33 -53.74
CA PRO A 432 -68.10 62.54 -52.97
C PRO A 432 -67.38 63.26 -51.75
N THR A 433 -66.19 62.76 -51.29
CA THR A 433 -65.05 63.44 -50.56
C THR A 433 -65.18 63.87 -49.07
N GLY A 434 -64.10 64.14 -48.28
CA GLY A 434 -62.65 63.86 -48.45
C GLY A 434 -61.63 64.73 -47.62
N ASP A 435 -60.50 64.13 -47.19
CA ASP A 435 -59.13 64.69 -46.95
C ASP A 435 -58.69 65.49 -45.65
N SER A 436 -57.48 65.13 -45.14
CA SER A 436 -56.35 66.00 -44.70
C SER A 436 -56.00 66.48 -43.25
N LYS A 437 -54.70 66.21 -42.89
CA LYS A 437 -53.67 67.07 -42.20
C LYS A 437 -53.82 67.41 -40.69
N LYS A 438 -52.85 67.09 -39.78
CA LYS A 438 -51.55 67.83 -39.59
C LYS A 438 -50.55 67.21 -38.56
N ARG A 439 -49.33 67.79 -38.52
CA ARG A 439 -48.04 67.50 -37.81
C ARG A 439 -47.79 68.60 -36.72
N PRO A 440 -46.59 68.89 -36.07
CA PRO A 440 -45.25 68.24 -35.93
C PRO A 440 -44.47 68.41 -34.56
N ARG A 441 -43.16 68.05 -34.53
CA ARG A 441 -42.01 68.50 -33.64
C ARG A 441 -41.96 67.96 -32.18
N SER A 442 -40.82 67.80 -31.47
CA SER A 442 -39.35 67.60 -31.74
C SER A 442 -38.66 67.13 -30.39
N GLN A 443 -37.35 67.00 -30.08
CA GLN A 443 -36.03 67.39 -30.66
C GLN A 443 -34.83 66.52 -30.11
N THR A 444 -33.59 67.06 -29.98
CA THR A 444 -32.27 66.40 -29.67
C THR A 444 -31.28 67.42 -29.00
N PRO A 445 -29.96 67.22 -28.70
CA PRO A 445 -28.97 66.09 -28.83
C PRO A 445 -28.37 65.70 -27.43
N PRO A 446 -27.05 65.46 -27.06
CA PRO A 446 -25.70 65.29 -27.71
C PRO A 446 -25.09 63.85 -27.44
N SER A 447 -23.81 63.47 -27.18
CA SER A 447 -22.48 64.10 -26.87
C SER A 447 -21.22 63.23 -27.25
N SER A 448 -20.19 63.07 -26.37
CA SER A 448 -18.80 62.57 -26.63
C SER A 448 -18.13 61.93 -25.37
N SER A 449 -16.95 61.27 -25.31
CA SER A 449 -15.75 61.13 -26.19
C SER A 449 -14.88 59.85 -25.88
N LYS A 450 -13.80 59.58 -26.65
CA LYS A 450 -12.76 58.48 -26.50
C LYS A 450 -11.42 59.04 -25.86
N PRO A 451 -10.16 58.46 -25.89
CA PRO A 451 -9.58 57.23 -26.52
C PRO A 451 -8.33 56.49 -25.86
N LYS A 452 -7.85 55.36 -26.47
CA LYS A 452 -6.45 54.84 -26.77
C LYS A 452 -5.25 54.90 -25.74
N ARG A 453 -4.10 54.15 -25.81
CA ARG A 453 -3.57 52.89 -26.47
C ARG A 453 -2.03 52.70 -26.15
N VAL A 454 -1.45 51.49 -26.33
CA VAL A 454 0.00 51.11 -26.60
C VAL A 454 0.90 50.57 -25.43
N GLN A 455 1.90 49.72 -25.77
CA GLN A 455 2.97 49.03 -24.97
C GLN A 455 4.38 49.63 -25.33
N PRO A 456 5.58 48.94 -25.43
CA PRO A 456 6.15 47.66 -24.91
C PRO A 456 7.67 47.66 -24.44
N GLY A 457 8.19 46.52 -23.96
CA GLY A 457 9.63 46.09 -23.97
C GLY A 457 10.47 46.26 -22.67
N ALA A 458 11.68 45.67 -22.47
CA ALA A 458 12.39 44.50 -23.04
C ALA A 458 13.74 44.18 -22.27
N SER A 459 14.29 42.94 -22.35
CA SER A 459 15.71 42.53 -22.04
C SER A 459 16.24 42.60 -20.57
N ALA A 460 17.35 41.95 -20.12
CA ALA A 460 18.13 40.74 -20.52
C ALA A 460 19.25 40.35 -19.46
N ALA A 461 19.88 39.16 -19.58
CA ALA A 461 21.16 38.68 -18.95
C ALA A 461 21.17 38.44 -17.40
N SER A 462 22.12 37.73 -16.72
CA SER A 462 23.39 37.03 -17.08
C SER A 462 23.83 35.96 -16.01
N THR A 463 24.84 35.12 -16.30
CA THR A 463 25.57 34.12 -15.44
C THR A 463 27.08 34.46 -15.35
N PRO A 464 28.03 33.67 -14.74
CA PRO A 464 28.01 32.50 -13.83
C PRO A 464 28.66 32.86 -12.44
N PRO A 465 29.87 32.43 -11.94
CA PRO A 465 30.61 31.13 -11.88
C PRO A 465 31.27 30.71 -10.51
N SER A 466 31.80 29.48 -10.42
CA SER A 466 32.97 29.01 -9.61
C SER A 466 32.94 29.00 -8.05
N GLN A 467 33.84 28.32 -7.29
CA GLN A 467 34.44 26.96 -7.32
C GLN A 467 35.43 26.81 -6.11
N SER A 468 35.39 25.74 -5.30
CA SER A 468 36.49 25.17 -4.43
C SER A 468 35.93 24.20 -3.36
N GLY A 469 36.70 23.31 -2.71
CA GLY A 469 38.05 22.82 -3.05
C GLY A 469 38.99 22.53 -1.85
N SER A 470 39.20 21.24 -1.51
CA SER A 470 40.37 20.64 -0.79
C SER A 470 40.29 20.22 0.69
N LYS A 471 40.28 18.87 0.88
CA LYS A 471 41.04 17.96 1.78
C LYS A 471 41.40 18.25 3.28
N PRO A 472 41.60 17.18 4.10
CA PRO A 472 41.94 17.26 5.53
C PRO A 472 43.37 16.76 5.92
N PRO A 473 43.76 16.96 7.20
CA PRO A 473 44.72 16.13 7.96
C PRO A 473 44.03 15.37 9.13
N ALA A 474 44.64 14.48 9.92
CA ALA A 474 45.76 13.55 9.75
C ALA A 474 45.74 12.55 10.95
N SER A 475 46.54 11.48 10.89
CA SER A 475 46.62 10.42 11.93
C SER A 475 47.37 10.83 13.20
N GLY A 476 46.92 10.33 14.37
CA GLY A 476 47.65 10.32 15.64
C GLY A 476 47.68 8.91 16.25
N SER A 477 48.69 8.59 17.07
CA SER A 477 49.01 7.20 17.46
C SER A 477 49.29 7.02 18.97
N ALA A 478 49.04 5.79 19.45
CA ALA A 478 49.52 5.13 20.67
C ALA A 478 49.26 5.78 22.06
N GLY A 479 48.78 4.96 22.99
CA GLY A 479 48.63 5.32 24.41
C GLY A 479 48.08 4.16 25.24
N GLY A 480 48.94 3.22 25.64
CA GLY A 480 48.55 2.10 26.50
C GLY A 480 48.40 2.51 27.97
N SER A 481 47.36 2.03 28.64
CA SER A 481 47.13 2.26 30.08
C SER A 481 46.54 1.04 30.76
N THR A 482 47.11 0.64 31.91
CA THR A 482 46.74 -0.56 32.66
C THR A 482 45.58 -0.29 33.62
N GLY A 483 44.35 -0.39 33.11
CA GLY A 483 43.13 -0.28 33.92
C GLY A 483 42.83 -1.54 34.74
N LYS A 484 42.34 -1.35 35.98
CA LYS A 484 41.65 -2.42 36.74
C LYS A 484 40.43 -2.92 35.96
N PRO A 485 40.01 -4.19 36.11
CA PRO A 485 38.77 -4.67 35.52
C PRO A 485 37.59 -3.80 36.01
N PRO A 486 36.74 -3.28 35.11
CA PRO A 486 35.58 -2.50 35.51
C PRO A 486 34.61 -3.38 36.28
N LYS A 487 33.93 -2.82 37.29
CA LYS A 487 32.73 -3.45 37.84
C LYS A 487 31.69 -3.48 36.73
N THR A 488 31.22 -4.67 36.35
CA THR A 488 30.12 -4.83 35.40
C THR A 488 28.83 -4.32 36.02
N GLU A 489 28.53 -3.04 35.79
CA GLU A 489 27.21 -2.49 36.05
C GLU A 489 26.20 -3.20 35.15
N LEU A 490 25.12 -3.71 35.75
CA LEU A 490 24.04 -4.34 35.01
C LEU A 490 23.39 -3.32 34.06
N PRO A 491 23.03 -3.71 32.82
CA PRO A 491 22.31 -2.83 31.91
C PRO A 491 21.01 -2.29 32.52
N LYS A 492 20.53 -1.17 31.99
CA LYS A 492 19.23 -0.58 32.40
C LYS A 492 18.11 -1.60 32.19
N MET A 493 17.10 -1.56 33.06
CA MET A 493 16.04 -2.58 33.11
C MET A 493 15.34 -2.83 31.77
N ASP A 494 15.20 -1.81 30.95
CA ASP A 494 14.55 -1.90 29.63
C ASP A 494 15.40 -2.68 28.61
N VAL A 495 16.74 -2.63 28.72
CA VAL A 495 17.67 -3.45 27.92
C VAL A 495 17.57 -4.91 28.35
N ILE A 496 17.67 -5.17 29.66
CA ILE A 496 17.49 -6.50 30.25
C ILE A 496 16.15 -7.12 29.82
N LYS A 497 15.08 -6.33 29.86
CA LYS A 497 13.73 -6.74 29.44
C LYS A 497 13.66 -7.08 27.95
N ASN A 498 14.26 -6.26 27.08
CA ASN A 498 14.29 -6.53 25.65
C ASN A 498 15.06 -7.82 25.32
N GLU A 499 16.23 -8.03 25.92
CA GLU A 499 17.03 -9.24 25.66
C GLU A 499 16.34 -10.51 26.18
N LEU A 500 15.75 -10.49 27.39
CA LEU A 500 14.93 -11.61 27.87
C LEU A 500 13.67 -11.84 27.01
N MET A 501 13.14 -10.82 26.35
CA MET A 501 12.02 -10.94 25.41
C MET A 501 12.47 -11.52 24.06
N ILE A 502 13.65 -11.17 23.56
CA ILE A 502 14.29 -11.76 22.37
C ILE A 502 14.59 -13.25 22.61
N LEU A 503 15.05 -13.61 23.81
CA LEU A 503 15.28 -15.00 24.21
C LEU A 503 13.99 -15.79 24.50
N GLY A 504 12.81 -15.14 24.51
CA GLY A 504 11.52 -15.79 24.79
C GLY A 504 11.30 -16.19 26.26
N ILE A 505 12.15 -15.73 27.18
CA ILE A 505 12.14 -16.08 28.62
C ILE A 505 11.32 -15.05 29.43
N TRP A 506 11.00 -13.88 28.86
CA TRP A 506 10.26 -12.82 29.55
C TRP A 506 8.75 -13.09 29.68
N GLU A 507 8.23 -12.98 30.90
CA GLU A 507 6.80 -13.10 31.23
C GLU A 507 6.19 -11.77 31.70
N LYS A 508 4.93 -11.52 31.29
CA LYS A 508 4.20 -10.29 31.63
C LYS A 508 3.77 -10.28 33.11
N GLY A 509 4.61 -9.66 33.94
CA GLY A 509 4.42 -9.57 35.40
C GLY A 509 5.69 -9.89 36.19
N MET A 510 6.75 -10.36 35.51
CA MET A 510 8.03 -10.68 36.15
C MET A 510 8.63 -9.48 36.90
N THR A 511 9.18 -9.71 38.10
CA THR A 511 9.75 -8.66 38.94
C THR A 511 11.16 -8.26 38.49
N ALA A 512 11.56 -7.02 38.79
CA ALA A 512 12.86 -6.48 38.39
C ALA A 512 14.06 -7.30 38.91
N SER A 513 13.96 -7.87 40.12
CA SER A 513 15.00 -8.75 40.67
C SER A 513 15.15 -10.03 39.86
N ARG A 514 14.03 -10.71 39.52
CA ARG A 514 14.06 -11.97 38.77
C ARG A 514 14.50 -11.77 37.31
N MET A 515 14.16 -10.63 36.70
CA MET A 515 14.72 -10.24 35.40
C MET A 515 16.25 -10.05 35.48
N LYS A 516 16.79 -9.37 36.50
CA LYS A 516 18.24 -9.24 36.69
C LYS A 516 18.96 -10.57 36.97
N GLU A 517 18.29 -11.49 37.65
CA GLU A 517 18.81 -12.81 37.98
C GLU A 517 18.90 -13.72 36.76
N LEU A 518 17.83 -13.81 35.96
CA LEU A 518 17.83 -14.56 34.70
C LEU A 518 18.82 -13.96 33.69
N TYR A 519 18.90 -12.64 33.59
CA TYR A 519 19.88 -11.97 32.73
C TYR A 519 21.33 -12.32 33.10
N LYS A 520 21.62 -12.41 34.41
CA LYS A 520 22.94 -12.84 34.93
C LYS A 520 23.24 -14.33 34.75
N LYS A 521 22.27 -15.13 34.32
CA LYS A 521 22.40 -16.58 34.15
C LYS A 521 22.44 -16.99 32.67
N GLU A 522 21.78 -16.23 31.79
CA GLU A 522 21.66 -16.54 30.36
C GLU A 522 22.43 -15.53 29.45
N CYS A 523 22.80 -14.34 29.95
CA CYS A 523 23.43 -13.27 29.15
C CYS A 523 24.81 -12.76 29.68
N MET A 524 25.34 -13.32 30.77
CA MET A 524 26.65 -12.98 31.37
C MET A 524 27.39 -14.25 31.82
#